data_AF-A0A5C3PA31-F1
#
_entry.id   AF-A0A5C3PA31-F1
#
_cell.length_a   1.000
_cell.length_b   1.000
_cell.length_c   1.000
_cell.angle_alpha   90.00
_cell.angle_beta   90.00
_cell.angle_gamma   90.00
#
_symmetry.space_group_name_H-M   'P 1'
#
loop_
_entity.id
_entity.type
_entity.pdbx_description
1 polymer ?
#
loop_
_entity_poly.entity_id
_entity_poly.type
_entity_poly.pdbx_seq_one_letter_code
_entity_poly.pdbx_strand_id
1 'polypeptide(L)'
;MQRASQVLRAALASRRDTSSDDPVVLYAMACRFDMRDLAVAAARRALRTEIMRSSVSELDTIGVSGGCLYRLLEYQRRCKSAIRSIFNGTDWIESDMLAQLQDCCSLQIYHPTRNPCWYDEYMSSIGEQGWPKVEVVQDDLLLLTVLESAEKVQRMNYSSCSSCFDRRGTFLLIRFSKCVASAIEALEKKVTLKWTVPPQAQ
;
A
#
# COMPACT_ATOMS: atom_id res chain seq x y z
N MET A 1 -32.58 9.79 24.20
CA MET A 1 -31.71 8.94 23.36
C MET A 1 -30.45 9.65 22.79
N GLN A 2 -30.42 10.98 22.66
CA GLN A 2 -29.25 11.70 22.09
C GLN A 2 -27.93 11.51 22.86
N ARG A 3 -27.95 11.52 24.20
CA ARG A 3 -26.76 11.30 25.04
C ARG A 3 -26.13 9.91 24.82
N ALA A 4 -26.94 8.85 24.74
CA ALA A 4 -26.44 7.49 24.50
C ALA A 4 -25.76 7.37 23.12
N SER A 5 -26.34 7.98 22.09
CA SER A 5 -25.76 8.01 20.74
C SER A 5 -24.45 8.81 20.69
N GLN A 6 -24.33 9.92 21.45
CA GLN A 6 -23.08 10.68 21.55
C GLN A 6 -21.98 9.88 22.26
N VAL A 7 -22.29 9.19 23.35
CA VAL A 7 -21.32 8.34 24.07
C VAL A 7 -20.82 7.21 23.17
N LEU A 8 -21.71 6.55 22.43
CA LEU A 8 -21.34 5.51 21.46
C LEU A 8 -20.43 6.06 20.35
N ARG A 9 -20.75 7.22 19.78
CA ARG A 9 -19.90 7.86 18.77
C ARG A 9 -18.52 8.20 19.32
N ALA A 10 -18.42 8.72 20.54
CA ALA A 10 -17.15 9.01 21.19
C ALA A 10 -16.31 7.74 21.42
N ALA A 11 -16.95 6.65 21.90
CA ALA A 11 -16.30 5.36 22.08
C ALA A 11 -15.78 4.78 20.75
N LEU A 12 -16.59 4.83 19.69
CA LEU A 12 -16.17 4.39 18.35
C LEU A 12 -15.04 5.26 17.78
N ALA A 13 -15.08 6.57 17.99
CA ALA A 13 -14.02 7.47 17.55
C ALA A 13 -12.68 7.16 18.25
N SER A 14 -12.70 6.76 19.53
CA SER A 14 -11.48 6.36 20.25
C SER A 14 -10.82 5.09 19.68
N ARG A 15 -11.56 4.28 18.92
CA ARG A 15 -11.09 3.03 18.30
C ARG A 15 -10.52 3.20 16.90
N ARG A 16 -10.54 4.43 16.36
CA ARG A 16 -10.09 4.76 14.99
C ARG A 16 -8.73 4.12 14.64
N ASP A 17 -7.76 4.25 15.54
CA ASP A 17 -6.38 3.86 15.32
C ASP A 17 -6.00 2.55 16.03
N THR A 18 -6.95 1.89 16.72
CA THR A 18 -6.70 0.66 17.48
C THR A 18 -6.62 -0.56 16.57
N SER A 19 -5.41 -1.09 16.32
CA SER A 19 -5.15 -2.16 15.33
C SER A 19 -5.82 -3.51 15.61
N SER A 20 -6.25 -3.78 16.85
CA SER A 20 -6.87 -5.06 17.23
C SER A 20 -8.30 -5.25 16.74
N ASP A 21 -9.01 -4.16 16.43
CA ASP A 21 -10.41 -4.22 16.00
C ASP A 21 -10.53 -4.61 14.52
N ASP A 22 -11.57 -5.37 14.16
CA ASP A 22 -11.89 -5.68 12.76
C ASP A 22 -12.27 -4.38 12.02
N PRO A 23 -11.47 -3.97 11.02
CA PRO A 23 -11.71 -2.74 10.29
C PRO A 23 -12.97 -2.78 9.42
N VAL A 24 -13.44 -3.96 9.00
CA VAL A 24 -14.68 -4.14 8.22
C VAL A 24 -15.89 -3.86 9.11
N VAL A 25 -15.88 -4.40 10.33
CA VAL A 25 -16.92 -4.18 11.34
C VAL A 25 -16.97 -2.70 11.75
N LEU A 26 -15.80 -2.10 12.01
CA LEU A 26 -15.70 -0.69 12.38
C LEU A 26 -16.21 0.22 11.25
N TYR A 27 -15.90 -0.12 9.99
CA TYR A 27 -16.44 0.58 8.82
C TYR A 27 -17.96 0.46 8.73
N ALA A 28 -18.51 -0.75 8.95
CA ALA A 28 -19.95 -1.02 8.96
C ALA A 28 -20.68 -0.20 10.03
N MET A 29 -20.17 -0.18 11.26
CA MET A 29 -20.71 0.66 12.33
C MET A 29 -20.62 2.14 11.99
N ALA A 30 -19.49 2.60 11.45
CA ALA A 30 -19.31 3.99 11.05
C ALA A 30 -20.29 4.42 9.95
N CYS A 31 -20.58 3.54 8.98
CA CYS A 31 -21.62 3.73 7.97
C CYS A 31 -23.01 3.90 8.60
N ARG A 32 -23.35 3.07 9.59
CA ARG A 32 -24.67 3.11 10.25
C ARG A 32 -24.88 4.36 11.11
N PHE A 33 -23.83 4.88 11.74
CA PHE A 33 -23.91 6.06 12.63
C PHE A 33 -23.56 7.39 11.96
N ASP A 34 -23.36 7.40 10.64
CA ASP A 34 -22.95 8.53 9.82
C ASP A 34 -21.60 9.16 10.26
N MET A 35 -20.65 8.30 10.64
CA MET A 35 -19.31 8.71 11.10
C MET A 35 -18.29 8.64 9.95
N ARG A 36 -18.37 9.59 9.02
CA ARG A 36 -17.58 9.59 7.78
C ARG A 36 -16.07 9.44 8.00
N ASP A 37 -15.48 10.20 8.91
CA ASP A 37 -14.02 10.16 9.14
C ASP A 37 -13.56 8.81 9.69
N LEU A 38 -14.36 8.22 10.58
CA LEU A 38 -14.11 6.89 11.11
C LEU A 38 -14.26 5.83 10.01
N ALA A 39 -15.26 5.95 9.14
CA ALA A 39 -15.43 5.05 8.02
C ALA A 39 -14.26 5.12 7.04
N VAL A 40 -13.75 6.32 6.73
CA VAL A 40 -12.56 6.47 5.88
C VAL A 40 -11.33 5.82 6.53
N ALA A 41 -11.13 6.03 7.83
CA ALA A 41 -10.01 5.42 8.56
C ALA A 41 -10.12 3.89 8.60
N ALA A 42 -11.30 3.36 8.92
CA ALA A 42 -11.57 1.93 8.93
C ALA A 42 -11.42 1.30 7.53
N ALA A 43 -11.91 1.97 6.48
CA ALA A 43 -11.76 1.52 5.10
C ALA A 43 -10.30 1.43 4.67
N ARG A 44 -9.46 2.39 5.07
CA ARG A 44 -8.00 2.36 4.83
C ARG A 44 -7.34 1.17 5.52
N ARG A 45 -7.75 0.84 6.75
CA ARG A 45 -7.26 -0.34 7.47
C ARG A 45 -7.72 -1.65 6.82
N ALA A 46 -8.93 -1.68 6.28
CA ALA A 46 -9.48 -2.84 5.60
C ALA A 46 -8.87 -3.12 4.21
N LEU A 47 -8.01 -2.22 3.68
CA LEU A 47 -7.37 -2.40 2.37
C LEU A 47 -6.66 -3.75 2.26
N ARG A 48 -5.98 -4.16 3.33
CA ARG A 48 -5.19 -5.39 3.37
C ARG A 48 -5.92 -6.58 4.01
N THR A 49 -7.22 -6.44 4.28
CA THR A 49 -8.06 -7.49 4.88
C THR A 49 -8.83 -8.24 3.80
N GLU A 50 -9.04 -9.54 4.01
CA GLU A 50 -9.93 -10.34 3.18
C GLU A 50 -11.39 -10.14 3.64
N ILE A 51 -12.00 -9.07 3.12
CA ILE A 51 -13.32 -8.56 3.54
C ILE A 51 -14.42 -9.63 3.45
N MET A 52 -14.35 -10.51 2.44
CA MET A 52 -15.38 -11.55 2.22
C MET A 52 -15.22 -12.79 3.11
N ARG A 53 -14.08 -12.99 3.76
CA ARG A 53 -13.84 -14.19 4.60
C ARG A 53 -14.08 -13.96 6.09
N SER A 54 -14.04 -12.72 6.58
CA SER A 54 -13.83 -12.44 8.01
C SER A 54 -15.06 -12.04 8.82
N SER A 55 -16.13 -11.46 8.23
CA SER A 55 -17.06 -10.66 9.06
C SER A 55 -18.57 -10.85 8.77
N VAL A 56 -18.98 -11.91 8.06
CA VAL A 56 -20.38 -12.01 7.54
C VAL A 56 -21.43 -12.00 8.67
N SER A 57 -21.23 -12.76 9.75
CA SER A 57 -22.22 -12.87 10.84
C SER A 57 -22.39 -11.58 11.66
N GLU A 58 -21.32 -10.81 11.82
CA GLU A 58 -21.35 -9.55 12.57
C GLU A 58 -21.98 -8.43 11.74
N LEU A 59 -21.74 -8.42 10.43
CA LEU A 59 -22.33 -7.47 9.49
C LEU A 59 -23.86 -7.60 9.42
N ASP A 60 -24.37 -8.83 9.44
CA ASP A 60 -25.82 -9.10 9.47
C ASP A 60 -26.46 -8.54 10.74
N THR A 61 -25.80 -8.71 11.90
CA THR A 61 -26.26 -8.17 13.19
C THR A 61 -26.27 -6.64 13.20
N ILE A 62 -25.30 -6.01 12.54
CA ILE A 62 -25.23 -4.54 12.42
C ILE A 62 -26.23 -4.03 11.36
N GLY A 63 -26.86 -4.89 10.56
CA GLY A 63 -27.88 -4.50 9.58
C GLY A 63 -27.39 -3.48 8.55
N VAL A 64 -26.15 -3.65 8.08
CA VAL A 64 -25.55 -2.76 7.08
C VAL A 64 -26.06 -3.11 5.68
N SER A 65 -26.37 -2.10 4.87
CA SER A 65 -26.82 -2.34 3.50
C SER A 65 -25.69 -2.93 2.65
N GLY A 66 -26.03 -3.85 1.74
CA GLY A 66 -25.07 -4.39 0.77
C GLY A 66 -24.37 -3.30 -0.06
N GLY A 67 -25.02 -2.14 -0.24
CA GLY A 67 -24.41 -0.97 -0.87
C GLY A 67 -23.22 -0.39 -0.11
N CYS A 68 -23.19 -0.47 1.23
CA CYS A 68 -22.03 -0.02 2.02
C CYS A 68 -20.85 -0.97 1.84
N LEU A 69 -21.11 -2.29 1.83
CA LEU A 69 -20.09 -3.32 1.60
C LEU A 69 -19.53 -3.23 0.18
N TYR A 70 -20.40 -3.06 -0.82
CA TYR A 70 -20.00 -2.84 -2.21
C TYR A 70 -19.06 -1.64 -2.35
N ARG A 71 -19.34 -0.51 -1.66
CA ARG A 71 -18.46 0.67 -1.67
C ARG A 71 -17.10 0.41 -1.06
N LEU A 72 -17.02 -0.40 -0.01
CA LEU A 72 -15.75 -0.79 0.60
C LEU A 72 -14.92 -1.66 -0.36
N LEU A 73 -15.55 -2.66 -0.99
CA LEU A 73 -14.91 -3.52 -1.99
C LEU A 73 -14.43 -2.71 -3.21
N GLU A 74 -15.27 -1.79 -3.70
CA GLU A 74 -14.91 -0.93 -4.83
C GLU A 74 -13.79 0.05 -4.46
N TYR A 75 -13.79 0.59 -3.23
CA TYR A 75 -12.70 1.41 -2.71
C TYR A 75 -11.39 0.61 -2.65
N GLN A 76 -11.43 -0.61 -2.12
CA GLN A 76 -10.30 -1.52 -2.05
C GLN A 76 -9.75 -1.80 -3.46
N ARG A 77 -10.62 -2.14 -4.42
CA ARG A 77 -10.27 -2.40 -5.82
C ARG A 77 -9.58 -1.19 -6.48
N ARG A 78 -10.11 0.01 -6.27
CA ARG A 78 -9.53 1.26 -6.81
C ARG A 78 -8.16 1.56 -6.22
N CYS A 79 -7.95 1.31 -4.92
CA CYS A 79 -6.64 1.46 -4.29
C CYS A 79 -5.62 0.46 -4.85
N LYS A 80 -5.99 -0.83 -4.99
CA LYS A 80 -5.13 -1.84 -5.65
C LYS A 80 -4.72 -1.39 -7.05
N SER A 81 -5.69 -0.93 -7.84
CA SER A 81 -5.44 -0.48 -9.21
C SER A 81 -4.52 0.74 -9.26
N ALA A 82 -4.65 1.68 -8.31
CA ALA A 82 -3.79 2.85 -8.24
C ALA A 82 -2.35 2.45 -7.90
N ILE A 83 -2.14 1.60 -6.89
CA ILE A 83 -0.81 1.12 -6.50
C ILE A 83 -0.17 0.31 -7.63
N ARG A 84 -0.94 -0.49 -8.36
CA ARG A 84 -0.43 -1.27 -9.48
C ARG A 84 0.21 -0.41 -10.58
N SER A 85 -0.13 0.87 -10.68
CA SER A 85 0.51 1.79 -11.63
C SER A 85 2.02 1.98 -11.38
N ILE A 86 2.50 1.78 -10.14
CA ILE A 86 3.93 1.86 -9.78
C ILE A 86 4.78 0.87 -10.59
N PHE A 87 4.21 -0.28 -10.96
CA PHE A 87 4.91 -1.34 -11.69
C PHE A 87 4.94 -1.13 -13.20
N ASN A 88 4.14 -0.21 -13.72
CA ASN A 88 3.96 -0.02 -15.16
C ASN A 88 4.68 1.23 -15.71
N GLY A 89 5.37 1.99 -14.85
CA GLY A 89 6.04 3.23 -15.27
C GLY A 89 6.83 3.88 -14.14
N THR A 90 7.47 5.01 -14.47
CA THR A 90 8.38 5.75 -13.58
C THR A 90 7.86 7.15 -13.22
N ASP A 91 6.65 7.52 -13.63
CA ASP A 91 6.07 8.86 -13.42
C ASP A 91 5.91 9.25 -11.94
N TRP A 92 5.92 8.27 -11.04
CA TRP A 92 5.83 8.45 -9.60
C TRP A 92 7.20 8.67 -8.93
N ILE A 93 8.30 8.44 -9.65
CA ILE A 93 9.67 8.59 -9.15
C ILE A 93 10.07 10.06 -9.25
N GLU A 94 10.59 10.63 -8.16
CA GLU A 94 11.12 12.00 -8.15
C GLU A 94 12.31 12.14 -9.10
N SER A 95 12.44 13.28 -9.78
CA SER A 95 13.44 13.45 -10.84
C SER A 95 14.89 13.26 -10.38
N ASP A 96 15.20 13.65 -9.14
CA ASP A 96 16.52 13.47 -8.53
C ASP A 96 16.81 11.99 -8.23
N MET A 97 15.80 11.24 -7.79
CA MET A 97 15.88 9.79 -7.58
C MET A 97 16.05 9.07 -8.92
N LEU A 98 15.30 9.46 -9.95
CA LEU A 98 15.40 8.89 -11.28
C LEU A 98 16.80 9.09 -11.87
N ALA A 99 17.38 10.29 -11.74
CA ALA A 99 18.75 10.57 -12.17
C ALA A 99 19.77 9.67 -11.43
N GLN A 100 19.62 9.50 -10.11
CA GLN A 100 20.51 8.62 -9.34
C GLN A 100 20.41 7.15 -9.76
N LEU A 101 19.21 6.65 -10.07
CA LEU A 101 19.04 5.31 -10.63
C LEU A 101 19.74 5.18 -11.99
N GLN A 102 19.61 6.21 -12.83
CA GLN A 102 20.20 6.29 -14.16
C GLN A 102 21.70 6.51 -14.18
N ASP A 103 22.34 6.87 -13.07
CA ASP A 103 23.80 7.06 -12.98
C ASP A 103 24.50 5.99 -12.12
N CYS A 104 23.74 5.09 -11.49
CA CYS A 104 24.29 4.16 -10.50
C CYS A 104 25.08 3.01 -11.14
N CYS A 105 24.70 2.53 -12.32
CA CYS A 105 25.17 1.24 -12.84
C CYS A 105 26.40 1.41 -13.73
N SER A 106 27.54 0.80 -13.34
CA SER A 106 28.78 0.88 -14.12
C SER A 106 28.67 0.24 -15.51
N LEU A 107 27.64 -0.56 -15.76
CA LEU A 107 27.36 -1.18 -17.05
C LEU A 107 26.59 -0.25 -18.02
N GLN A 108 26.26 0.97 -17.61
CA GLN A 108 25.54 1.94 -18.45
C GLN A 108 26.30 2.33 -19.71
N ILE A 109 27.62 2.20 -19.72
CA ILE A 109 28.47 2.40 -20.91
C ILE A 109 27.99 1.50 -22.07
N TYR A 110 27.45 0.32 -21.75
CA TYR A 110 26.92 -0.63 -22.73
C TYR A 110 25.40 -0.50 -22.90
N HIS A 111 24.69 0.03 -21.90
CA HIS A 111 23.23 0.12 -21.85
C HIS A 111 22.78 1.42 -21.15
N PRO A 112 22.64 2.54 -21.88
CA PRO A 112 22.44 3.88 -21.31
C PRO A 112 21.15 4.07 -20.49
N THR A 113 20.19 3.16 -20.63
CA THR A 113 18.88 3.20 -19.95
C THR A 113 18.74 2.09 -18.90
N ARG A 114 19.85 1.44 -18.53
CA ARG A 114 19.81 0.32 -17.60
C ARG A 114 19.63 0.83 -16.17
N ASN A 115 18.53 0.43 -15.55
CA ASN A 115 18.33 0.57 -14.12
C ASN A 115 19.43 -0.15 -13.32
N PRO A 116 19.59 0.16 -12.01
CA PRO A 116 20.50 -0.60 -11.16
C PRO A 116 20.25 -2.10 -11.24
N CYS A 117 21.29 -2.92 -11.08
CA CYS A 117 21.20 -4.37 -11.28
C CYS A 117 20.16 -5.07 -10.38
N TRP A 118 19.85 -4.46 -9.22
CA TRP A 118 18.84 -4.94 -8.28
C TRP A 118 17.43 -4.41 -8.54
N TYR A 119 17.23 -3.47 -9.47
CA TYR A 119 15.95 -2.78 -9.65
C TYR A 119 14.83 -3.73 -10.03
N ASP A 120 15.04 -4.54 -11.07
CA ASP A 120 14.01 -5.46 -11.56
C ASP A 120 13.69 -6.54 -10.53
N GLU A 121 14.70 -7.02 -9.81
CA GLU A 121 14.54 -7.99 -8.71
C GLU A 121 13.68 -7.38 -7.59
N TYR A 122 14.04 -6.19 -7.12
CA TYR A 122 13.31 -5.46 -6.09
C TYR A 122 11.84 -5.22 -6.49
N MET A 123 11.61 -4.69 -7.69
CA MET A 123 10.26 -4.41 -8.19
C MET A 123 9.44 -5.69 -8.37
N SER A 124 10.08 -6.79 -8.75
CA SER A 124 9.42 -8.11 -8.84
C SER A 124 9.04 -8.63 -7.46
N SER A 125 9.96 -8.61 -6.48
CA SER A 125 9.71 -9.10 -5.12
C SER A 125 8.56 -8.38 -4.43
N ILE A 126 8.44 -7.06 -4.58
CA ILE A 126 7.31 -6.32 -3.99
C ILE A 126 6.02 -6.48 -4.81
N GLY A 127 6.13 -6.83 -6.09
CA GLY A 127 5.01 -7.08 -7.01
C GLY A 127 4.29 -8.40 -6.74
N GLU A 128 5.01 -9.44 -6.31
CA GLU A 128 4.45 -10.76 -5.98
C GLU A 128 3.39 -10.70 -4.87
N GLN A 129 3.48 -9.72 -3.98
CA GLN A 129 2.52 -9.55 -2.89
C GLN A 129 1.14 -9.11 -3.38
N GLY A 130 1.01 -8.67 -4.64
CA GLY A 130 -0.21 -8.13 -5.24
C GLY A 130 -0.65 -6.78 -4.68
N TRP A 131 -0.45 -6.55 -3.37
CA TRP A 131 -0.63 -5.30 -2.66
C TRP A 131 0.48 -5.11 -1.60
N PRO A 132 1.60 -4.48 -1.97
CA PRO A 132 2.70 -4.25 -1.02
C PRO A 132 2.26 -3.37 0.16
N LYS A 133 2.73 -3.71 1.36
CA LYS A 133 2.62 -2.82 2.53
C LYS A 133 3.85 -1.94 2.65
N VAL A 134 3.67 -0.73 3.17
CA VAL A 134 4.76 0.25 3.36
C VAL A 134 5.88 -0.34 4.23
N GLU A 135 5.52 -1.11 5.25
CA GLU A 135 6.47 -1.74 6.17
C GLU A 135 7.27 -2.83 5.46
N VAL A 136 6.66 -3.53 4.50
CA VAL A 136 7.26 -4.68 3.84
C VAL A 136 8.21 -4.24 2.73
N VAL A 137 7.88 -3.19 1.97
CA VAL A 137 8.77 -2.71 0.88
C VAL A 137 10.09 -2.15 1.40
N GLN A 138 10.15 -1.77 2.67
CA GLN A 138 11.36 -1.27 3.34
C GLN A 138 12.04 -2.31 4.24
N ASP A 139 11.50 -3.52 4.32
CA ASP A 139 11.97 -4.54 5.25
C ASP A 139 13.43 -4.94 4.96
N ASP A 140 14.28 -4.94 6.00
CA ASP A 140 15.71 -5.20 5.83
C ASP A 140 15.99 -6.59 5.24
N LEU A 141 15.19 -7.60 5.60
CA LEU A 141 15.34 -8.97 5.09
C LEU A 141 14.96 -9.05 3.60
N LEU A 142 13.90 -8.35 3.19
CA LEU A 142 13.57 -8.18 1.77
C LEU A 142 14.74 -7.56 1.01
N LEU A 143 15.28 -6.43 1.49
CA LEU A 143 16.35 -5.71 0.79
C LEU A 143 17.63 -6.55 0.67
N LEU A 144 17.97 -7.30 1.72
CA LEU A 144 19.11 -8.23 1.69
C LEU A 144 18.89 -9.36 0.66
N THR A 145 17.70 -9.96 0.65
CA THR A 145 17.37 -11.05 -0.29
C THR A 145 17.44 -10.57 -1.75
N VAL A 146 16.96 -9.36 -2.01
CA VAL A 146 17.04 -8.71 -3.32
C VAL A 146 18.49 -8.53 -3.76
N LEU A 147 19.37 -8.05 -2.88
CA LEU A 147 20.78 -7.85 -3.21
C LEU A 147 21.48 -9.17 -3.53
N GLU A 148 21.28 -10.21 -2.72
CA GLU A 148 21.88 -11.53 -2.92
C GLU A 148 21.40 -12.17 -4.24
N SER A 149 20.09 -12.11 -4.51
CA SER A 149 19.49 -12.65 -5.73
C SER A 149 19.98 -11.90 -6.97
N ALA A 150 19.92 -10.57 -6.95
CA ALA A 150 20.36 -9.73 -8.05
C ALA A 150 21.86 -9.85 -8.33
N GLU A 151 22.70 -9.96 -7.30
CA GLU A 151 24.15 -10.14 -7.46
C GLU A 151 24.45 -11.49 -8.12
N LYS A 152 23.76 -12.56 -7.69
CA LYS A 152 23.87 -13.88 -8.31
C LYS A 152 23.51 -13.83 -9.80
N VAL A 153 22.37 -13.22 -10.14
CA VAL A 153 21.92 -13.05 -11.54
C VAL A 153 22.91 -12.22 -12.35
N GLN A 154 23.45 -11.15 -11.76
CA GLN A 154 24.42 -10.29 -12.43
C GLN A 154 25.71 -11.03 -12.75
N ARG A 155 26.29 -11.79 -11.79
CA ARG A 155 27.53 -12.56 -11.98
C ARG A 155 27.41 -13.67 -13.02
N MET A 156 26.21 -14.23 -13.20
CA MET A 156 25.97 -15.27 -14.21
C MET A 156 25.89 -14.73 -15.64
N ASN A 157 25.42 -13.48 -15.82
CA ASN A 157 25.05 -12.97 -17.15
C ASN A 157 25.96 -11.85 -17.68
N TYR A 158 26.75 -11.19 -16.83
CA TYR A 158 27.52 -10.00 -17.19
C TYR A 158 28.89 -9.94 -16.50
N SER A 159 29.80 -9.13 -17.04
CA SER A 159 31.01 -8.70 -16.31
C SER A 159 30.61 -7.99 -15.01
N SER A 160 31.35 -8.24 -13.93
CA SER A 160 31.04 -7.77 -12.57
C SER A 160 30.72 -6.27 -12.54
N CYS A 161 29.49 -5.93 -12.13
CA CYS A 161 29.09 -4.56 -11.85
C CYS A 161 29.72 -4.12 -10.54
N SER A 162 30.54 -3.07 -10.55
CA SER A 162 31.28 -2.62 -9.38
C SER A 162 30.50 -1.68 -8.46
N SER A 163 29.40 -1.10 -8.94
CA SER A 163 28.71 0.01 -8.26
C SER A 163 27.31 -0.33 -7.74
N CYS A 164 26.57 -1.26 -8.36
CA CYS A 164 25.20 -1.57 -7.92
C CYS A 164 25.14 -2.32 -6.58
N PHE A 165 26.21 -3.04 -6.22
CA PHE A 165 26.29 -3.87 -5.00
C PHE A 165 27.30 -3.35 -3.99
N ASP A 166 27.90 -2.18 -4.24
CA ASP A 166 28.75 -1.52 -3.25
C ASP A 166 27.91 -0.74 -2.22
N ARG A 167 28.58 -0.07 -1.28
CA ARG A 167 27.91 0.73 -0.25
C ARG A 167 26.98 1.80 -0.82
N ARG A 168 27.33 2.42 -1.94
CA ARG A 168 26.54 3.49 -2.57
C ARG A 168 25.33 2.89 -3.26
N GLY A 169 25.49 1.77 -3.98
CA GLY A 169 24.39 1.03 -4.60
C GLY A 169 23.38 0.51 -3.57
N THR A 170 23.86 -0.07 -2.47
CA THR A 170 22.99 -0.51 -1.36
C THR A 170 22.25 0.66 -0.70
N PHE A 171 22.93 1.78 -0.47
CA PHE A 171 22.26 2.97 0.09
C PHE A 171 21.21 3.54 -0.87
N LEU A 172 21.45 3.48 -2.18
CA LEU A 172 20.47 3.87 -3.18
C LEU A 172 19.23 2.96 -3.15
N LEU A 173 19.39 1.64 -2.99
CA LEU A 173 18.28 0.71 -2.81
C LEU A 173 17.42 1.09 -1.58
N ILE A 174 18.04 1.37 -0.43
CA ILE A 174 17.33 1.78 0.79
C ILE A 174 16.57 3.10 0.59
N ARG A 175 17.15 4.05 -0.14
CA ARG A 175 16.46 5.30 -0.46
C ARG A 175 15.33 5.09 -1.46
N PHE A 176 15.54 4.22 -2.44
CA PHE A 176 14.52 3.88 -3.42
C PHE A 176 13.34 3.15 -2.77
N SER A 177 13.57 2.27 -1.81
CA SER A 177 12.47 1.62 -1.07
C SER A 177 11.62 2.60 -0.28
N LYS A 178 12.24 3.65 0.29
CA LYS A 178 11.53 4.77 0.92
C LYS A 178 10.72 5.61 -0.08
N CYS A 179 11.25 5.81 -1.29
CA CYS A 179 10.54 6.46 -2.38
C CYS A 179 9.29 5.65 -2.77
N VAL A 180 9.42 4.33 -2.96
CA VAL A 180 8.29 3.42 -3.23
C VAL A 180 7.23 3.47 -2.15
N ALA A 181 7.62 3.38 -0.88
CA ALA A 181 6.70 3.47 0.24
C ALA A 181 5.90 4.79 0.23
N SER A 182 6.58 5.91 0.00
CA SER A 182 5.96 7.22 -0.06
C SER A 182 4.96 7.32 -1.24
N ALA A 183 5.30 6.73 -2.38
CA ALA A 183 4.42 6.65 -3.53
C ALA A 183 3.17 5.78 -3.25
N ILE A 184 3.33 4.63 -2.59
CA ILE A 184 2.21 3.79 -2.15
C ILE A 184 1.26 4.59 -1.26
N GLU A 185 1.78 5.26 -0.22
CA GLU A 185 0.95 6.07 0.67
C GLU A 185 0.22 7.21 -0.05
N ALA A 186 0.93 7.92 -0.94
CA ALA A 186 0.36 9.03 -1.69
C ALA A 186 -0.80 8.56 -2.59
N LEU A 187 -0.63 7.41 -3.27
CA LEU A 187 -1.66 6.80 -4.10
C LEU A 187 -2.86 6.34 -3.26
N GLU A 188 -2.63 5.69 -2.11
CA GLU A 188 -3.70 5.30 -1.18
C GLU A 188 -4.48 6.51 -0.65
N LYS A 189 -3.79 7.61 -0.33
CA LYS A 189 -4.40 8.87 0.12
C LYS A 189 -5.21 9.56 -0.99
N LYS A 190 -4.78 9.45 -2.25
CA LYS A 190 -5.44 10.06 -3.42
C LYS A 190 -6.76 9.38 -3.77
N VAL A 191 -6.91 8.07 -3.50
CA VAL A 191 -8.17 7.37 -3.73
C VAL A 191 -9.19 7.77 -2.66
N THR A 192 -10.32 8.30 -3.10
CA THR A 192 -11.41 8.72 -2.21
C THR A 192 -12.46 7.60 -2.06
N LEU A 193 -12.85 7.35 -0.81
CA LEU A 193 -14.00 6.53 -0.48
C LEU A 193 -15.28 7.28 -0.89
N LYS A 194 -16.08 6.68 -1.77
CA LYS A 194 -17.38 7.23 -2.14
C LYS A 194 -18.35 7.05 -0.97
N TRP A 195 -18.82 8.17 -0.41
CA TRP A 195 -19.82 8.19 0.65
C TRP A 195 -21.15 8.65 0.09
N THR A 196 -22.19 7.84 0.23
CA THR A 196 -23.57 8.31 0.09
C THR A 196 -24.30 7.99 1.38
N VAL A 197 -24.89 9.02 1.97
CA VAL A 197 -25.71 8.88 3.18
C VAL A 197 -26.89 7.97 2.79
N PRO A 198 -27.08 6.81 3.45
CA PRO A 198 -28.30 6.05 3.26
C PRO A 198 -29.49 6.96 3.62
N PRO A 199 -30.56 7.01 2.82
CA PRO A 199 -31.77 7.68 3.26
C PRO A 199 -32.14 7.05 4.61
N GLN A 200 -32.23 7.88 5.65
CA GLN A 200 -32.62 7.42 6.98
C GLN A 200 -33.95 6.68 6.82
N ALA A 201 -33.98 5.39 7.17
CA ALA A 201 -35.22 4.67 7.29
C ALA A 201 -36.03 5.41 8.37
N GLN A 202 -37.05 6.13 7.92
CA GLN A 202 -38.07 6.76 8.78
C GLN A 202 -38.83 5.68 9.55
#